data_AF-A0AAV0NMM4-F1
#
_entry.id   AF-A0AAV0NMM4-F1
#
_cell.length_a   1.000
_cell.length_b   1.000
_cell.length_c   1.000
_cell.angle_alpha   90.00
_cell.angle_beta   90.00
_cell.angle_gamma   90.00
#
_symmetry.space_group_name_H-M   'P 1'
#
loop_
_entity.id
_entity.type
_entity.pdbx_description
1 polymer ?
#
loop_
_entity_poly.entity_id
_entity_poly.type
_entity_poly.pdbx_seq_one_letter_code
_entity_poly.pdbx_strand_id
1 'polypeptide(L)' 'MAAEAKYCHKTWDCSTFDHCLDDCKSRYGGRGHCRTMHAPFIPKQCFCYHEC' A
#
# COMPACT_ATOMS: atom_id res chain seq x y z
N MET A 1 8.50 -1.40 26.72
CA MET A 1 7.69 -2.38 25.95
C MET A 1 7.43 -1.72 24.61
N ALA A 2 8.15 -2.11 23.56
CA ALA A 2 7.88 -1.58 22.23
C ALA A 2 6.54 -2.18 21.79
N ALA A 3 5.48 -1.39 21.86
CA ALA A 3 4.27 -1.69 21.13
C ALA A 3 4.64 -1.57 19.65
N GLU A 4 5.14 -2.65 19.06
CA GLU A 4 5.21 -2.79 17.61
C GLU A 4 3.76 -2.66 17.13
N ALA A 5 3.38 -1.46 16.68
CA ALA A 5 2.11 -1.27 16.00
C ALA A 5 2.06 -2.34 14.91
N LYS A 6 1.06 -3.23 15.00
CA LYS A 6 0.90 -4.31 14.02
C LYS A 6 0.50 -3.63 12.72
N TYR A 7 1.46 -3.31 11.87
CA TYR A 7 1.17 -2.76 10.56
C TYR A 7 0.79 -3.92 9.64
N CYS A 8 -0.49 -3.96 9.29
CA CYS A 8 -1.01 -4.80 8.22
C CYS A 8 -0.63 -4.18 6.88
N HIS A 9 -0.40 -5.03 5.88
CA HIS A 9 -0.22 -4.56 4.52
C HIS A 9 -1.16 -5.28 3.56
N LYS A 10 -1.75 -4.50 2.65
CA LYS A 10 -2.59 -4.98 1.55
C LYS A 10 -1.98 -4.54 0.22
N THR A 11 -2.11 -5.40 -0.79
CA THR A 11 -1.59 -5.10 -2.13
C THR A 11 -2.65 -5.31 -3.20
N TRP A 12 -2.69 -4.40 -4.17
CA TRP A 12 -3.56 -4.50 -5.35
C TRP A 12 -2.90 -3.81 -6.56
N ASP A 13 -3.53 -3.91 -7.73
CA ASP A 13 -3.03 -3.26 -8.96
C ASP A 13 -3.01 -1.73 -8.79
N CYS A 14 -1.86 -1.11 -9.05
CA CYS A 14 -1.73 0.33 -9.00
C CYS A 14 -1.98 0.94 -10.38
N SER A 15 -3.13 1.60 -10.52
CA SER A 15 -3.39 2.49 -11.65
C SER A 15 -2.56 3.78 -11.56
N THR A 16 -2.65 4.51 -10.45
CA THR A 16 -1.87 5.72 -10.17
C THR A 16 -1.50 5.83 -8.69
N PHE A 17 -0.43 6.57 -8.39
CA PHE A 17 0.05 6.79 -7.02
C PHE A 17 -1.00 7.48 -6.15
N ASP A 18 -1.60 8.57 -6.63
CA ASP A 18 -2.66 9.29 -5.92
C ASP A 18 -3.85 8.39 -5.61
N HIS A 19 -4.29 7.56 -6.57
CA HIS A 19 -5.41 6.65 -6.35
C HIS A 19 -5.08 5.57 -5.33
N CYS A 20 -3.85 5.02 -5.36
CA CYS A 20 -3.38 4.08 -4.35
C CYS A 20 -3.34 4.69 -2.94
N LEU A 21 -2.86 5.92 -2.83
CA LEU A 21 -2.76 6.63 -1.57
C LEU A 21 -4.15 6.98 -1.01
N ASP A 22 -5.04 7.51 -1.86
CA ASP A 22 -6.39 7.86 -1.47
C ASP A 22 -7.22 6.60 -1.11
N ASP A 23 -7.16 5.54 -1.92
CA ASP A 23 -7.92 4.30 -1.66
C ASP A 23 -7.45 3.63 -0.36
N CYS A 24 -6.14 3.58 -0.12
CA CYS A 24 -5.59 3.06 1.14
C CYS A 24 -6.01 3.90 2.35
N LYS A 25 -5.97 5.23 2.23
CA LYS A 25 -6.37 6.15 3.29
C LYS A 25 -7.88 6.06 3.56
N SER A 26 -8.69 6.04 2.50
CA SER A 26 -10.15 6.00 2.58
C SER A 26 -10.68 4.67 3.12
N ARG A 27 -10.03 3.54 2.80
CA ARG A 27 -10.48 2.21 3.26
C ARG A 27 -9.91 1.79 4.61
N TYR A 28 -8.65 2.10 4.87
CA TYR A 28 -7.92 1.54 6.00
C TYR A 28 -7.30 2.62 6.91
N GLY A 29 -7.45 3.91 6.58
CA GLY A 29 -6.75 4.99 7.31
C GLY A 29 -5.24 4.93 7.14
N GLY A 30 -4.73 4.16 6.18
CA GLY A 30 -3.32 3.87 6.01
C GLY A 30 -2.59 4.79 5.03
N ARG A 31 -1.35 4.40 4.69
CA ARG A 31 -0.55 5.00 3.61
C ARG A 31 -0.34 4.02 2.46
N GLY A 32 -0.82 4.41 1.28
CA GLY A 32 -0.59 3.70 0.03
C GLY A 32 0.70 4.13 -0.66
N HIS A 33 1.40 3.18 -1.27
CA HIS A 33 2.57 3.45 -2.11
C HIS A 33 2.57 2.57 -3.36
N CYS A 34 2.63 3.19 -4.54
CA CYS A 34 2.79 2.42 -5.78
C CYS A 34 4.24 2.08 -6.01
N ARG A 35 4.53 0.78 -6.01
CA ARG A 35 5.87 0.26 -6.26
C ARG A 35 5.86 -0.59 -7.52
N THR A 36 6.70 -0.25 -8.48
CA THR A 36 7.14 -1.19 -9.52
C THR A 36 8.06 -2.21 -8.87
N MET A 37 7.72 -3.49 -8.93
CA MET A 37 8.72 -4.52 -8.66
C MET A 37 9.78 -4.42 -9.75
N HIS A 38 11.06 -4.57 -9.40
CA HIS A 38 12.21 -4.52 -10.34
C HIS A 38 12.18 -5.60 -11.44
N ALA A 39 11.10 -6.38 -11.54
CA ALA A 39 10.89 -7.36 -12.59
C ALA A 39 10.21 -6.70 -13.80
N PRO A 40 10.76 -6.85 -15.02
CA PRO A 40 10.30 -6.15 -16.22
C PRO A 40 8.84 -6.43 -16.63
N PHE A 41 8.19 -7.42 -16.03
CA PHE A 41 6.83 -7.86 -16.38
C PHE A 41 5.81 -7.74 -15.25
N ILE A 42 6.19 -7.21 -14.09
CA ILE A 42 5.25 -7.10 -12.97
C ILE A 42 4.58 -5.72 -13.04
N PRO A 43 3.23 -5.66 -13.15
CA PRO A 43 2.52 -4.39 -13.11
C PRO A 43 2.78 -3.67 -11.79
N LYS A 44 2.67 -2.34 -11.81
CA LYS A 44 2.78 -1.52 -10.59
C LYS A 44 1.79 -2.06 -9.57
N GLN A 45 2.26 -2.35 -8.36
CA GLN A 45 1.37 -2.74 -7.28
C GLN A 45 1.29 -1.62 -6.25
N CYS A 46 0.08 -1.35 -5.78
CA CYS A 46 -0.21 -0.46 -4.68
C CYS A 46 0.03 -1.22 -3.38
N PHE A 47 0.91 -0.73 -2.52
CA PHE A 47 1.19 -1.26 -1.20
C PHE A 47 0.55 -0.33 -0.16
N CYS A 48 -0.52 -0.79 0.46
CA CYS A 48 -1.22 -0.08 1.53
C CYS A 48 -0.77 -0.59 2.88
N TYR A 49 -0.13 0.28 3.66
CA TYR A 49 0.27 0.00 5.03
C TYR A 49 -0.72 0.67 5.98
N HIS A 50 -1.37 -0.11 6.84
CA HIS A 50 -2.34 0.38 7.81
C HIS A 50 -2.16 -0.30 9.15
N GLU A 51 -2.65 0.31 10.23
CA GLU A 51 -2.70 -0.35 11.53
C GLU A 51 -3.74 -1.49 11.46
N CYS A 52 -3.35 -2.69 11.89
CA CYS A 52 -4.30 -3.68 12.38
C CYS A 52 -4.67 -3.29 13.83
#